data_AF-A0A1F6LKL9-F1
#
_entry.id   AF-A0A1F6LKL9-F1
#
_cell.length_a   1.000
_cell.length_b   1.000
_cell.length_c   1.000
_cell.angle_alpha   90.00
_cell.angle_beta   90.00
_cell.angle_gamma   90.00
#
_symmetry.space_group_name_H-M   'P 1'
#
loop_
_entity.id
_entity.type
_entity.pdbx_description
1 polymer ?
#
loop_
_entity_poly.entity_id
_entity_poly.type
_entity_poly.pdbx_seq_one_letter_code
_entity_poly.pdbx_strand_id
1 'polypeptide(L)'
;MGVSPAPRLVVDLTGLLAISAALTLAASSGQGWPANWADGLPTAPSASPSPVPPPAPVSPPAPLPLPLALRAGPRIVRPPAVAGQFYPADTAELYEFVDRTLSASPPVGIRGARAVLVPHAGYVFSAEVAAASFREIGMPFKRVFILASNHSGDVHFNGVSIPRESHYAVPGAEIPISAVVDELKSDPLFVDEPRAHGMHMIEVELPYLHRLRRGDFSIVPLIAGGMDLPAVQRLAEIFDRYADPETLFVFSVDLSHYYKYEEARNLDHFTIQAIMSRDDAQLRRAVTDGNQVLLAMLFLAARRGWDPTFLMYRNSGDVGADKNRVVGYASIVFHEPLDFSEQEQRDLLAFARRAAEEYVRTGQTPHDPGLVERHPVFRIPRGAFVTLKKAGRLRGCIGSLLPRTSLYEDVRAHAVDAAVHDVRFSPVTPEELDRLTVSISVLEYPQRVYVNDPREYLTVLRPNKDGVILIYQGRQSTFLPEVWHEIPNAADFLSQLCLKQKSPATCWSDTGDARAALYRYSANVLERSLP
;
A
#
# COMPACT_ATOMS: atom_id res chain seq x y z
N MET A 1 3.02 -35.97 -7.12
CA MET A 1 1.65 -36.42 -7.49
C MET A 1 0.71 -36.01 -6.38
N GLY A 2 -0.40 -35.35 -6.73
CA GLY A 2 -1.41 -34.84 -5.79
C GLY A 2 -1.52 -33.30 -5.81
N VAL A 3 -1.93 -32.73 -6.93
CA VAL A 3 -2.30 -31.30 -7.02
C VAL A 3 -3.64 -31.14 -6.31
N SER A 4 -3.64 -30.45 -5.17
CA SER A 4 -4.86 -30.08 -4.46
C SER A 4 -5.62 -29.01 -5.27
N PRO A 5 -6.95 -29.08 -5.40
CA PRO A 5 -7.69 -28.11 -6.20
C PRO A 5 -7.71 -26.74 -5.50
N ALA A 6 -7.48 -25.69 -6.29
CA ALA A 6 -7.53 -24.30 -5.85
C ALA A 6 -8.90 -23.95 -5.23
N PRO A 7 -8.96 -23.22 -4.11
CA PRO A 7 -10.22 -22.75 -3.55
C PRO A 7 -10.90 -21.74 -4.48
N ARG A 8 -12.23 -21.91 -4.60
CA ARG A 8 -13.17 -21.13 -5.43
C ARG A 8 -13.15 -19.62 -5.09
N LEU A 9 -13.48 -18.84 -6.12
CA LEU A 9 -13.64 -17.37 -6.17
C LEU A 9 -13.94 -16.72 -4.80
N VAL A 10 -12.95 -15.99 -4.29
CA VAL A 10 -13.20 -14.86 -3.40
C VAL A 10 -13.57 -13.69 -4.32
N VAL A 11 -14.74 -13.07 -4.09
CA VAL A 11 -15.08 -11.79 -4.73
C VAL A 11 -14.11 -10.75 -4.18
N ASP A 12 -13.02 -10.59 -4.89
CA ASP A 12 -12.00 -9.57 -4.73
C ASP A 12 -12.45 -8.29 -5.45
N LEU A 13 -12.03 -7.13 -4.97
CA LEU A 13 -12.29 -5.82 -5.60
C LEU A 13 -11.83 -5.80 -7.06
N THR A 14 -10.88 -6.66 -7.44
CA THR A 14 -10.45 -6.90 -8.83
C THR A 14 -11.58 -7.35 -9.76
N GLY A 15 -12.51 -8.19 -9.30
CA GLY A 15 -13.66 -8.63 -10.10
C GLY A 15 -14.72 -7.55 -10.33
N LEU A 16 -14.68 -6.46 -9.57
CA LEU A 16 -15.59 -5.31 -9.67
C LEU A 16 -14.99 -4.12 -10.43
N LEU A 17 -13.68 -4.12 -10.70
CA LEU A 17 -13.02 -3.12 -11.56
C LEU A 17 -13.60 -3.10 -12.98
N ALA A 18 -14.25 -4.18 -13.43
CA ALA A 18 -14.93 -4.28 -14.72
C ALA A 18 -16.35 -3.68 -14.73
N ILE A 19 -17.00 -3.48 -13.57
CA ILE A 19 -18.42 -3.08 -13.52
C ILE A 19 -18.61 -1.56 -13.41
N SER A 20 -17.59 -0.80 -12.99
CA SER A 20 -17.68 0.67 -12.99
C SER A 20 -17.57 1.29 -14.39
N ALA A 21 -17.14 0.54 -15.40
CA ALA A 21 -17.10 0.97 -16.81
C ALA A 21 -18.34 0.53 -17.62
N ALA A 22 -19.20 -0.32 -17.05
CA ALA A 22 -20.31 -0.96 -17.77
C ALA A 22 -21.67 -0.26 -17.60
N LEU A 23 -21.73 0.91 -16.94
CA LEU A 23 -22.96 1.73 -16.86
C LEU A 23 -23.06 2.82 -17.95
N THR A 24 -22.17 2.81 -18.94
CA THR A 24 -22.23 3.73 -20.08
C THR A 24 -22.54 3.06 -21.43
N LEU A 25 -22.50 1.72 -21.55
CA LEU A 25 -22.77 1.02 -22.82
C LEU A 25 -23.30 -0.39 -22.58
N ALA A 26 -24.63 -0.58 -22.55
CA ALA A 26 -25.32 -1.82 -22.96
C ALA A 26 -26.85 -1.67 -22.79
N ALA A 27 -27.46 -0.80 -23.59
CA ALA A 27 -28.87 -0.90 -23.94
C ALA A 27 -28.96 -1.52 -25.34
N SER A 28 -28.82 -2.84 -25.46
CA SER A 28 -29.36 -3.64 -26.57
C SER A 28 -28.87 -5.09 -26.48
N SER A 29 -29.73 -6.01 -26.93
CA SER A 29 -29.51 -7.44 -27.17
C SER A 29 -29.49 -8.34 -25.93
N GLY A 30 -30.64 -8.98 -25.69
CA GLY A 30 -30.78 -10.10 -24.79
C GLY A 30 -30.31 -11.41 -25.41
N GLN A 31 -29.93 -12.35 -24.54
CA GLN A 31 -30.10 -13.79 -24.65
C GLN A 31 -29.59 -14.41 -23.35
N GLY A 32 -30.46 -15.11 -22.62
CA GLY A 32 -30.14 -15.81 -21.38
C GLY A 32 -29.67 -17.25 -21.61
N TRP A 33 -29.02 -17.85 -20.62
CA TRP A 33 -28.72 -19.29 -20.53
C TRP A 33 -28.78 -19.76 -19.04
N PRO A 34 -28.94 -21.08 -18.78
CA PRO A 34 -29.98 -21.60 -17.87
C PRO A 34 -29.52 -22.03 -16.47
N ALA A 35 -30.54 -22.33 -15.67
CA ALA A 35 -30.50 -22.84 -14.30
C ALA A 35 -30.13 -24.33 -14.17
N ASN A 36 -29.81 -24.70 -12.93
CA ASN A 36 -29.88 -26.03 -12.29
C ASN A 36 -28.54 -26.71 -11.98
N TRP A 37 -27.89 -26.35 -10.87
CA TRP A 37 -27.04 -27.27 -10.11
C TRP A 37 -27.18 -26.94 -8.61
N ALA A 38 -28.22 -27.51 -7.99
CA ALA A 38 -28.30 -27.69 -6.55
C ALA A 38 -28.48 -29.19 -6.32
N ASP A 39 -27.59 -29.80 -5.55
CA ASP A 39 -27.97 -30.72 -4.47
C ASP A 39 -26.75 -31.29 -3.74
N GLY A 40 -26.85 -31.25 -2.41
CA GLY A 40 -26.18 -32.16 -1.51
C GLY A 40 -24.86 -31.67 -0.91
N LEU A 41 -24.84 -31.41 0.40
CA LEU A 41 -24.06 -32.16 1.40
C LEU A 41 -24.31 -31.59 2.83
N PRO A 42 -24.01 -32.35 3.90
CA PRO A 42 -24.75 -32.34 5.17
C PRO A 42 -24.09 -31.54 6.30
N THR A 43 -24.89 -31.27 7.33
CA THR A 43 -24.55 -30.55 8.57
C THR A 43 -23.95 -31.47 9.65
N ALA A 44 -22.91 -31.01 10.35
CA ALA A 44 -22.53 -31.42 11.74
C ALA A 44 -21.43 -30.47 12.29
N PRO A 45 -21.09 -30.48 13.59
CA PRO A 45 -21.72 -29.67 14.64
C PRO A 45 -20.76 -28.65 15.29
N SER A 46 -21.38 -27.75 16.06
CA SER A 46 -20.80 -26.65 16.82
C SER A 46 -19.87 -27.06 17.97
N ALA A 47 -18.72 -26.40 18.08
CA ALA A 47 -18.07 -26.11 19.36
C ALA A 47 -17.28 -24.80 19.23
N SER A 48 -17.76 -23.75 19.90
CA SER A 48 -17.14 -22.43 19.96
C SER A 48 -16.08 -22.37 21.05
N PRO A 49 -14.88 -21.82 20.80
CA PRO A 49 -14.12 -21.12 21.82
C PRO A 49 -14.47 -19.62 21.79
N SER A 50 -14.66 -19.02 22.96
CA SER A 50 -14.97 -17.60 23.12
C SER A 50 -13.89 -16.70 22.51
N PRO A 51 -14.25 -15.61 21.82
CA PRO A 51 -13.28 -14.68 21.23
C PRO A 51 -12.55 -13.86 22.30
N VAL A 52 -11.24 -13.73 22.13
CA VAL A 52 -10.37 -12.79 22.83
C VAL A 52 -10.59 -11.40 22.22
N PRO A 53 -10.84 -10.34 23.02
CA PRO A 53 -11.08 -9.00 22.49
C PRO A 53 -9.82 -8.40 21.83
N PRO A 54 -9.96 -7.54 20.81
CA PRO A 54 -8.84 -6.88 20.17
C PRO A 54 -8.15 -5.92 21.15
N PRO A 55 -6.81 -5.80 21.10
CA PRO A 55 -6.08 -4.86 21.96
C PRO A 55 -6.45 -3.42 21.60
N ALA A 56 -6.64 -2.59 22.63
CA ALA A 56 -6.82 -1.16 22.47
C ALA A 56 -5.60 -0.53 21.79
N PRO A 57 -5.75 0.56 21.00
CA PRO A 57 -4.62 1.30 20.46
C PRO A 57 -3.81 1.89 21.61
N VAL A 58 -2.67 1.26 21.90
CA VAL A 58 -1.68 1.77 22.85
C VAL A 58 -0.87 2.80 22.10
N SER A 59 -0.85 4.05 22.57
CA SER A 59 0.13 5.03 22.10
C SER A 59 1.52 4.39 22.21
N PRO A 60 2.31 4.31 21.13
CA PRO A 60 3.59 3.64 21.20
C PRO A 60 4.45 4.35 22.27
N PRO A 61 5.18 3.60 23.10
CA PRO A 61 6.11 4.20 24.04
C PRO A 61 7.07 5.12 23.26
N ALA A 62 7.48 6.22 23.88
CA ALA A 62 8.51 7.07 23.30
C ALA A 62 9.71 6.19 22.91
N PRO A 63 10.22 6.28 21.67
CA PRO A 63 11.36 5.49 21.26
C PRO A 63 12.52 5.75 22.22
N LEU A 64 13.18 4.68 22.66
CA LEU A 64 14.34 4.82 23.53
C LEU A 64 15.40 5.63 22.77
N PRO A 65 16.04 6.63 23.38
CA PRO A 65 17.23 7.26 22.81
C PRO A 65 18.35 6.23 22.84
N LEU A 66 18.38 5.35 21.85
CA LEU A 66 19.35 4.27 21.76
C LEU A 66 20.58 4.78 21.01
N PRO A 67 21.79 4.50 21.54
CA PRO A 67 23.00 5.05 20.98
C PRO A 67 23.18 4.62 19.52
N LEU A 68 23.66 5.54 18.69
CA LEU A 68 24.15 5.31 17.33
C LEU A 68 25.50 4.54 17.35
N ALA A 69 25.74 3.78 18.41
CA ALA A 69 27.01 3.12 18.65
C ALA A 69 27.22 2.04 17.58
N LEU A 70 28.46 1.94 17.12
CA LEU A 70 28.90 0.84 16.26
C LEU A 70 29.18 -0.40 17.12
N ARG A 71 29.14 -1.59 16.52
CA ARG A 71 29.51 -2.84 17.22
C ARG A 71 30.90 -2.72 17.83
N ALA A 72 31.04 -3.17 19.07
CA ALA A 72 32.33 -3.29 19.74
C ALA A 72 33.09 -4.53 19.26
N GLY A 73 34.42 -4.46 19.23
CA GLY A 73 35.28 -5.60 18.89
C GLY A 73 36.13 -5.40 17.62
N PRO A 74 36.77 -6.47 17.11
CA PRO A 74 37.65 -6.38 15.95
C PRO A 74 36.87 -6.02 14.68
N ARG A 75 37.50 -5.23 13.81
CA ARG A 75 36.93 -4.88 12.50
C ARG A 75 36.95 -6.10 11.58
N ILE A 76 35.79 -6.70 11.37
CA ILE A 76 35.52 -7.79 10.43
C ILE A 76 34.61 -7.26 9.33
N VAL A 77 35.03 -7.34 8.08
CA VAL A 77 34.33 -6.76 6.93
C VAL A 77 33.80 -7.89 6.05
N ARG A 78 32.49 -7.88 5.76
CA ARG A 78 31.89 -8.75 4.75
C ARG A 78 32.25 -8.20 3.36
N PRO A 79 32.98 -8.95 2.51
CA PRO A 79 33.25 -8.51 1.14
C PRO A 79 31.97 -8.48 0.29
N PRO A 80 31.94 -7.74 -0.84
CA PRO A 80 30.83 -7.82 -1.79
C PRO A 80 30.80 -9.24 -2.41
N ALA A 81 29.63 -9.87 -2.40
CA ALA A 81 29.42 -11.22 -2.93
C ALA A 81 28.99 -11.20 -4.40
N VAL A 82 28.39 -10.11 -4.88
CA VAL A 82 27.80 -10.04 -6.24
C VAL A 82 28.22 -8.81 -7.07
N ALA A 83 29.24 -8.07 -6.62
CA ALA A 83 29.87 -7.03 -7.44
C ALA A 83 30.41 -7.62 -8.75
N GLY A 84 30.11 -6.97 -9.88
CA GLY A 84 30.42 -7.44 -11.22
C GLY A 84 29.42 -8.47 -11.78
N GLN A 85 28.42 -8.88 -10.99
CA GLN A 85 27.37 -9.81 -11.41
C GLN A 85 25.98 -9.15 -11.34
N PHE A 86 25.61 -8.62 -10.17
CA PHE A 86 24.30 -7.99 -9.96
C PHE A 86 24.36 -6.49 -10.19
N TYR A 87 25.51 -5.87 -9.96
CA TYR A 87 25.78 -4.46 -10.16
C TYR A 87 27.25 -4.27 -10.55
N PRO A 88 27.64 -3.13 -11.16
CA PRO A 88 29.03 -2.91 -11.59
C PRO A 88 30.05 -3.06 -10.46
N ALA A 89 31.19 -3.72 -10.73
CA ALA A 89 32.28 -3.82 -9.77
C ALA A 89 33.13 -2.54 -9.69
N ASP A 90 33.18 -1.77 -10.78
CA ASP A 90 33.84 -0.46 -10.80
C ASP A 90 33.02 0.57 -10.02
N THR A 91 33.70 1.35 -9.18
CA THR A 91 33.04 2.31 -8.29
C THR A 91 32.41 3.47 -9.05
N ALA A 92 33.07 3.98 -10.10
CA ALA A 92 32.53 5.09 -10.87
C ALA A 92 31.31 4.63 -11.68
N GLU A 93 31.40 3.49 -12.34
CA GLU A 93 30.30 2.89 -13.10
C GLU A 93 29.08 2.59 -12.22
N LEU A 94 29.30 2.02 -11.02
CA LEU A 94 28.24 1.72 -10.06
C LEU A 94 27.46 2.99 -9.68
N TYR A 95 28.16 4.04 -9.27
CA TYR A 95 27.48 5.24 -8.78
C TYR A 95 26.92 6.11 -9.89
N GLU A 96 27.48 6.08 -11.11
CA GLU A 96 26.83 6.66 -12.29
C GLU A 96 25.51 5.93 -12.59
N PHE A 97 25.50 4.60 -12.52
CA PHE A 97 24.30 3.80 -12.69
C PHE A 97 23.24 4.16 -11.63
N VAL A 98 23.62 4.19 -10.35
CA VAL A 98 22.72 4.53 -9.23
C VAL A 98 22.18 5.96 -9.37
N ASP A 99 23.01 6.93 -9.75
CA ASP A 99 22.57 8.31 -9.97
C ASP A 99 21.55 8.41 -11.10
N ARG A 100 21.79 7.70 -12.20
CA ARG A 100 20.88 7.66 -13.34
C ARG A 100 19.54 7.08 -12.95
N THR A 101 19.50 5.97 -12.22
CA THR A 101 18.22 5.34 -11.81
C THR A 101 17.50 6.17 -10.75
N LEU A 102 18.20 6.80 -9.82
CA LEU A 102 17.63 7.76 -8.85
C LEU A 102 17.09 9.04 -9.51
N SER A 103 17.64 9.43 -10.66
CA SER A 103 17.20 10.63 -11.40
C SER A 103 16.23 10.34 -12.55
N ALA A 104 15.87 9.07 -12.79
CA ALA A 104 15.03 8.66 -13.92
C ALA A 104 13.62 9.31 -13.92
N SER A 105 13.08 9.59 -12.73
CA SER A 105 11.82 10.33 -12.54
C SER A 105 11.94 11.26 -11.34
N PRO A 106 11.23 12.41 -11.32
CA PRO A 106 11.15 13.25 -10.14
C PRO A 106 10.43 12.52 -9.00
N PRO A 107 10.76 12.80 -7.73
CA PRO A 107 10.01 12.26 -6.61
C PRO A 107 8.56 12.74 -6.64
N VAL A 108 7.65 11.92 -6.12
CA VAL A 108 6.23 12.25 -5.97
C VAL A 108 5.96 13.05 -4.68
N GLY A 109 7.00 13.40 -3.93
CA GLY A 109 6.91 14.35 -2.82
C GLY A 109 6.29 13.74 -1.56
N ILE A 110 6.47 12.43 -1.34
CA ILE A 110 6.03 11.79 -0.11
C ILE A 110 6.80 12.39 1.08
N ARG A 111 6.06 13.02 2.00
CA ARG A 111 6.60 13.51 3.27
C ARG A 111 6.50 12.40 4.31
N GLY A 112 7.47 12.35 5.22
CA GLY A 112 7.45 11.42 6.34
C GLY A 112 7.64 9.95 5.93
N ALA A 113 8.36 9.65 4.85
CA ALA A 113 8.79 8.29 4.53
C ALA A 113 9.60 7.70 5.71
N ARG A 114 9.28 6.46 6.10
CA ARG A 114 9.89 5.76 7.24
C ARG A 114 10.29 4.33 6.93
N ALA A 115 9.61 3.69 5.98
CA ALA A 115 10.01 2.40 5.48
C ALA A 115 9.80 2.27 3.97
N VAL A 116 10.57 1.38 3.34
CA VAL A 116 10.47 1.08 1.91
C VAL A 116 10.43 -0.42 1.69
N LEU A 117 9.63 -0.85 0.71
CA LEU A 117 9.67 -2.16 0.09
C LEU A 117 10.40 -2.03 -1.23
N VAL A 118 11.49 -2.77 -1.39
CA VAL A 118 12.36 -2.74 -2.57
C VAL A 118 12.72 -4.15 -3.03
N PRO A 119 12.90 -4.37 -4.35
CA PRO A 119 13.38 -5.63 -4.90
C PRO A 119 14.90 -5.76 -4.79
N HIS A 120 15.42 -7.00 -4.80
CA HIS A 120 16.85 -7.29 -4.69
C HIS A 120 17.46 -8.11 -5.84
N ALA A 121 16.77 -8.24 -6.97
CA ALA A 121 17.39 -8.80 -8.18
C ALA A 121 18.56 -7.94 -8.71
N GLY A 122 19.29 -8.46 -9.70
CA GLY A 122 20.35 -7.71 -10.38
C GLY A 122 19.84 -6.39 -10.98
N TYR A 123 20.69 -5.36 -10.96
CA TYR A 123 20.34 -3.98 -11.30
C TYR A 123 19.78 -3.81 -12.71
N VAL A 124 20.19 -4.66 -13.66
CA VAL A 124 19.62 -4.66 -15.00
C VAL A 124 18.11 -4.96 -15.02
N PHE A 125 17.59 -5.63 -13.98
CA PHE A 125 16.18 -6.01 -13.86
C PHE A 125 15.37 -5.10 -12.93
N SER A 126 15.90 -4.82 -11.73
CA SER A 126 15.09 -4.28 -10.62
C SER A 126 15.45 -2.85 -10.22
N ALA A 127 16.56 -2.30 -10.72
CA ALA A 127 17.11 -1.05 -10.20
C ALA A 127 16.17 0.15 -10.31
N GLU A 128 15.46 0.31 -11.43
CA GLU A 128 14.50 1.41 -11.57
C GLU A 128 13.35 1.31 -10.55
N VAL A 129 12.94 0.08 -10.23
CA VAL A 129 11.89 -0.19 -9.25
C VAL A 129 12.41 0.12 -7.84
N ALA A 130 13.60 -0.36 -7.47
CA ALA A 130 14.22 -0.02 -6.18
C ALA A 130 14.44 1.50 -6.03
N ALA A 131 14.99 2.14 -7.07
CA ALA A 131 15.25 3.59 -7.09
C ALA A 131 13.98 4.42 -6.89
N ALA A 132 12.81 3.94 -7.32
CA ALA A 132 11.54 4.62 -7.11
C ALA A 132 11.21 4.83 -5.63
N SER A 133 11.50 3.87 -4.74
CA SER A 133 11.30 4.06 -3.29
C SER A 133 12.46 4.84 -2.66
N PHE A 134 13.71 4.53 -3.05
CA PHE A 134 14.87 5.21 -2.49
C PHE A 134 14.86 6.73 -2.73
N ARG A 135 14.34 7.21 -3.88
CA ARG A 135 14.24 8.66 -4.15
C ARG A 135 13.26 9.41 -3.24
N GLU A 136 12.30 8.72 -2.64
CA GLU A 136 11.33 9.35 -1.72
C GLU A 136 11.90 9.50 -0.30
N ILE A 137 13.09 8.94 -0.02
CA ILE A 137 13.73 9.02 1.29
C ILE A 137 14.38 10.39 1.46
N GLY A 138 13.60 11.36 1.94
CA GLY A 138 14.08 12.69 2.32
C GLY A 138 14.56 12.81 3.77
N MET A 139 14.35 11.79 4.61
CA MET A 139 14.62 11.88 6.05
C MET A 139 16.11 11.78 6.39
N PRO A 140 16.58 12.49 7.44
CA PRO A 140 17.95 12.37 7.92
C PRO A 140 18.19 11.05 8.70
N PHE A 141 18.20 9.88 8.04
CA PHE A 141 18.49 8.60 8.71
C PHE A 141 19.95 8.48 9.18
N LYS A 142 20.16 7.80 10.31
CA LYS A 142 21.46 7.38 10.86
C LYS A 142 21.52 5.90 11.21
N ARG A 143 20.36 5.24 11.29
CA ARG A 143 20.23 3.79 11.46
C ARG A 143 19.33 3.24 10.36
N VAL A 144 19.72 2.14 9.74
CA VAL A 144 18.91 1.48 8.71
C VAL A 144 18.72 0.02 9.07
N PHE A 145 17.51 -0.37 9.43
CA PHE A 145 17.13 -1.79 9.50
C PHE A 145 16.92 -2.30 8.09
N ILE A 146 17.57 -3.41 7.74
CA ILE A 146 17.37 -4.08 6.44
C ILE A 146 16.92 -5.50 6.75
N LEU A 147 15.66 -5.81 6.46
CA LEU A 147 15.11 -7.15 6.61
C LEU A 147 14.89 -7.75 5.22
N ALA A 148 15.56 -8.86 4.94
CA ALA A 148 15.38 -9.59 3.70
C ALA A 148 14.94 -11.03 3.96
N SER A 149 14.28 -11.66 2.98
CA SER A 149 13.88 -13.05 3.09
C SER A 149 15.03 -13.99 2.76
N ASN A 150 15.19 -15.05 3.54
CA ASN A 150 16.09 -16.13 3.18
C ASN A 150 15.48 -16.95 2.03
N HIS A 151 15.97 -16.72 0.82
CA HIS A 151 15.71 -17.60 -0.32
C HIS A 151 16.99 -18.34 -0.76
N SER A 152 17.96 -18.49 0.15
CA SER A 152 19.08 -19.40 -0.04
C SER A 152 18.57 -20.84 -0.10
N GLY A 153 18.89 -21.56 -1.19
CA GLY A 153 18.62 -22.99 -1.28
C GLY A 153 19.46 -23.84 -0.33
N ASP A 154 20.52 -23.29 0.26
CA ASP A 154 21.57 -24.04 0.96
C ASP A 154 21.56 -23.84 2.50
N VAL A 155 20.77 -22.89 3.00
CA VAL A 155 20.73 -22.54 4.42
C VAL A 155 19.27 -22.48 4.88
N HIS A 156 18.94 -23.24 5.93
CA HIS A 156 17.60 -23.26 6.53
C HIS A 156 17.70 -23.07 8.04
N PHE A 157 16.91 -22.13 8.58
CA PHE A 157 16.82 -21.82 10.00
C PHE A 157 15.44 -21.21 10.31
N ASN A 158 15.05 -21.25 11.58
CA ASN A 158 13.86 -20.55 12.08
C ASN A 158 14.31 -19.28 12.82
N GLY A 159 13.48 -18.24 12.76
CA GLY A 159 13.79 -16.92 13.33
C GLY A 159 14.53 -16.00 12.38
N VAL A 160 15.30 -15.06 12.93
CA VAL A 160 15.98 -13.99 12.20
C VAL A 160 17.48 -14.10 12.40
N SER A 161 18.24 -14.28 11.32
CA SER A 161 19.69 -14.34 11.39
C SER A 161 20.30 -12.94 11.54
N ILE A 162 21.38 -12.89 12.31
CA ILE A 162 22.21 -11.72 12.55
C ILE A 162 23.66 -11.96 12.07
N PRO A 163 24.36 -10.93 11.57
CA PRO A 163 25.73 -11.09 11.09
C PRO A 163 26.73 -11.22 12.25
N ARG A 164 27.90 -11.78 11.94
CA ARG A 164 29.08 -11.72 12.83
C ARG A 164 30.01 -10.56 12.51
N GLU A 165 29.87 -10.01 11.31
CA GLU A 165 30.68 -8.93 10.80
C GLU A 165 30.37 -7.61 11.51
N SER A 166 31.32 -6.69 11.38
CA SER A 166 31.22 -5.32 11.86
C SER A 166 30.88 -4.32 10.76
N HIS A 167 31.13 -4.68 9.49
CA HIS A 167 30.92 -3.83 8.33
C HIS A 167 30.50 -4.67 7.11
N TYR A 168 29.76 -4.06 6.18
CA TYR A 168 29.54 -4.57 4.81
C TYR A 168 30.33 -3.71 3.82
N ALA A 169 31.11 -4.33 2.95
CA ALA A 169 31.79 -3.64 1.85
C ALA A 169 30.94 -3.66 0.57
N VAL A 170 30.93 -2.53 -0.12
CA VAL A 170 30.50 -2.34 -1.52
C VAL A 170 31.59 -1.56 -2.25
N PRO A 171 31.62 -1.53 -3.60
CA PRO A 171 32.61 -0.73 -4.32
C PRO A 171 32.64 0.72 -3.82
N GLY A 172 33.80 1.16 -3.34
CA GLY A 172 34.02 2.52 -2.84
C GLY A 172 33.58 2.81 -1.40
N ALA A 173 32.98 1.87 -0.66
CA ALA A 173 32.52 2.11 0.70
C ALA A 173 32.51 0.87 1.61
N GLU A 174 32.70 1.11 2.90
CA GLU A 174 32.39 0.14 3.94
C GLU A 174 31.36 0.74 4.89
N ILE A 175 30.23 0.06 5.03
CA ILE A 175 29.09 0.52 5.81
C ILE A 175 29.12 -0.21 7.16
N PRO A 176 29.18 0.54 8.28
CA PRO A 176 29.29 -0.08 9.60
C PRO A 176 27.97 -0.69 10.05
N ILE A 177 28.06 -1.76 10.83
CA ILE A 177 26.92 -2.42 11.48
C ILE A 177 26.71 -1.81 12.87
N SER A 178 25.45 -1.51 13.18
CA SER A 178 25.01 -0.95 14.45
C SER A 178 25.17 -1.93 15.61
N ALA A 179 25.51 -1.42 16.80
CA ALA A 179 25.56 -2.18 18.05
C ALA A 179 24.21 -2.83 18.42
N VAL A 180 23.11 -2.32 17.87
CA VAL A 180 21.77 -2.89 18.03
C VAL A 180 21.74 -4.38 17.68
N VAL A 181 22.53 -4.83 16.70
CA VAL A 181 22.63 -6.27 16.35
C VAL A 181 23.03 -7.13 17.56
N ASP A 182 23.88 -6.61 18.45
CA ASP A 182 24.28 -7.33 19.66
C ASP A 182 23.20 -7.29 20.74
N GLU A 183 22.41 -6.23 20.82
CA GLU A 183 21.26 -6.15 21.73
C GLU A 183 20.18 -7.16 21.32
N LEU A 184 19.93 -7.33 20.01
CA LEU A 184 18.94 -8.25 19.48
C LEU A 184 19.21 -9.72 19.84
N LYS A 185 20.46 -10.11 20.09
CA LYS A 185 20.84 -11.47 20.55
C LYS A 185 20.15 -11.90 21.83
N SER A 186 19.68 -10.95 22.65
CA SER A 186 18.99 -11.26 23.90
C SER A 186 17.58 -11.81 23.71
N ASP A 187 16.98 -11.60 22.52
CA ASP A 187 15.66 -12.13 22.20
C ASP A 187 15.80 -13.45 21.41
N PRO A 188 15.12 -14.55 21.83
CA PRO A 188 15.26 -15.87 21.23
C PRO A 188 14.80 -15.94 19.76
N LEU A 189 14.14 -14.89 19.25
CA LEU A 189 13.82 -14.77 17.84
C LEU A 189 15.07 -14.62 16.96
N PHE A 190 16.17 -14.09 17.49
CA PHE A 190 17.39 -13.85 16.73
C PHE A 190 18.40 -14.98 16.91
N VAL A 191 18.94 -15.47 15.79
CA VAL A 191 19.81 -16.65 15.75
C VAL A 191 21.17 -16.33 15.11
N ASP A 192 22.22 -16.98 15.61
CA ASP A 192 23.58 -16.87 15.06
C ASP A 192 23.75 -17.84 13.88
N GLU A 193 23.25 -17.46 12.70
CA GLU A 193 23.40 -18.19 11.44
C GLU A 193 24.09 -17.32 10.36
N PRO A 194 25.41 -17.07 10.48
CA PRO A 194 26.12 -16.11 9.63
C PRO A 194 26.15 -16.52 8.15
N ARG A 195 25.92 -17.80 7.80
CA ARG A 195 25.92 -18.23 6.40
C ARG A 195 24.79 -17.57 5.60
N ALA A 196 23.67 -17.23 6.25
CA ALA A 196 22.57 -16.51 5.63
C ALA A 196 22.98 -15.12 5.10
N HIS A 197 24.00 -14.51 5.70
CA HIS A 197 24.52 -13.21 5.30
C HIS A 197 25.52 -13.30 4.13
N GLY A 198 25.86 -14.48 3.64
CA GLY A 198 26.78 -14.67 2.51
C GLY A 198 26.21 -14.33 1.13
N MET A 199 24.98 -13.82 1.05
CA MET A 199 24.25 -13.63 -0.21
C MET A 199 23.81 -12.17 -0.47
N HIS A 200 23.15 -11.94 -1.61
CA HIS A 200 22.95 -10.63 -2.22
C HIS A 200 21.83 -9.76 -1.63
N MET A 201 20.83 -10.33 -0.93
CA MET A 201 19.56 -9.62 -0.65
C MET A 201 19.73 -8.30 0.11
N ILE A 202 20.70 -8.23 1.01
CA ILE A 202 21.02 -7.00 1.75
C ILE A 202 21.99 -6.12 0.95
N GLU A 203 22.97 -6.76 0.30
CA GLU A 203 24.09 -6.08 -0.36
C GLU A 203 23.64 -5.16 -1.50
N VAL A 204 22.65 -5.57 -2.29
CA VAL A 204 22.21 -4.80 -3.47
C VAL A 204 21.52 -3.49 -3.12
N GLU A 205 21.03 -3.33 -1.89
CA GLU A 205 20.41 -2.10 -1.39
C GLU A 205 21.46 -1.07 -0.94
N LEU A 206 22.66 -1.53 -0.59
CA LEU A 206 23.69 -0.71 0.04
C LEU A 206 24.25 0.40 -0.85
N PRO A 207 24.44 0.24 -2.18
CA PRO A 207 24.86 1.33 -3.05
C PRO A 207 23.86 2.49 -3.07
N TYR A 208 22.55 2.21 -3.06
CA TYR A 208 21.52 3.25 -2.98
C TYR A 208 21.58 4.00 -1.64
N LEU A 209 21.62 3.27 -0.52
CA LEU A 209 21.72 3.88 0.81
C LEU A 209 22.98 4.73 0.96
N HIS A 210 24.13 4.22 0.51
CA HIS A 210 25.39 4.98 0.49
C HIS A 210 25.30 6.22 -0.39
N ARG A 211 24.59 6.13 -1.52
CA ARG A 211 24.45 7.28 -2.42
C ARG A 211 23.57 8.37 -1.82
N LEU A 212 22.46 7.99 -1.18
CA LEU A 212 21.60 8.92 -0.46
C LEU A 212 22.33 9.57 0.71
N ARG A 213 23.23 8.82 1.38
CA ARG A 213 24.00 9.31 2.53
C ARG A 213 25.44 8.83 2.53
N ARG A 214 26.32 9.73 2.09
CA ARG A 214 27.78 9.52 2.13
C ARG A 214 28.30 9.65 3.56
N GLY A 215 28.40 8.53 4.26
CA GLY A 215 28.83 8.46 5.66
C GLY A 215 27.75 8.92 6.65
N ASP A 216 28.01 8.71 7.94
CA ASP A 216 27.08 9.06 9.05
C ASP A 216 25.80 8.20 9.15
N PHE A 217 25.89 6.91 8.81
CA PHE A 217 24.86 5.94 9.20
C PHE A 217 25.44 4.54 9.45
N SER A 218 24.66 3.71 10.12
CA SER A 218 24.94 2.27 10.33
C SER A 218 23.74 1.41 9.96
N ILE A 219 24.00 0.14 9.62
CA ILE A 219 22.96 -0.83 9.24
C ILE A 219 22.70 -1.84 10.36
N VAL A 220 21.46 -2.34 10.43
CA VAL A 220 21.04 -3.53 11.18
C VAL A 220 20.59 -4.56 10.13
N PRO A 221 21.52 -5.31 9.53
CA PRO A 221 21.21 -6.25 8.46
C PRO A 221 20.67 -7.56 9.06
N LEU A 222 19.49 -7.99 8.62
CA LEU A 222 18.75 -9.11 9.19
C LEU A 222 18.20 -9.99 8.05
N ILE A 223 18.36 -11.31 8.18
CA ILE A 223 17.80 -12.27 7.21
C ILE A 223 16.72 -13.11 7.90
N ALA A 224 15.50 -13.06 7.39
CA ALA A 224 14.36 -13.80 7.90
C ALA A 224 14.34 -15.24 7.39
N GLY A 225 14.46 -16.21 8.29
CA GLY A 225 14.19 -17.62 8.03
C GLY A 225 12.69 -17.96 8.21
N GLY A 226 12.41 -19.22 8.57
CA GLY A 226 11.05 -19.65 8.89
C GLY A 226 10.52 -18.96 10.16
N MET A 227 9.33 -18.34 10.07
CA MET A 227 8.66 -17.70 11.20
C MET A 227 7.15 -17.96 11.14
N ASP A 228 6.55 -18.22 12.30
CA ASP A 228 5.10 -18.26 12.45
C ASP A 228 4.54 -16.84 12.71
N LEU A 229 3.21 -16.71 12.72
CA LEU A 229 2.56 -15.40 12.87
C LEU A 229 2.93 -14.69 14.19
N PRO A 230 2.94 -15.37 15.36
CA PRO A 230 3.44 -14.77 16.61
C PRO A 230 4.89 -14.27 16.52
N ALA A 231 5.81 -15.03 15.89
CA ALA A 231 7.18 -14.60 15.71
C ALA A 231 7.29 -13.34 14.82
N VAL A 232 6.49 -13.26 13.74
CA VAL A 232 6.44 -12.07 12.88
C VAL A 232 5.87 -10.85 13.61
N GLN A 233 4.83 -11.04 14.43
CA GLN A 233 4.29 -9.97 15.28
C GLN A 233 5.32 -9.50 16.31
N ARG A 234 6.04 -10.45 16.95
CA ARG A 234 7.14 -10.14 17.85
C ARG A 234 8.24 -9.34 17.15
N LEU A 235 8.61 -9.69 15.91
CA LEU A 235 9.59 -8.93 15.15
C LEU A 235 9.16 -7.47 14.95
N ALA A 236 7.90 -7.25 14.59
CA ALA A 236 7.33 -5.90 14.43
C ALA A 236 7.32 -5.11 15.75
N GLU A 237 7.02 -5.75 16.89
CA GLU A 237 7.13 -5.13 18.22
C GLU A 237 8.57 -4.72 18.55
N ILE A 238 9.55 -5.54 18.15
CA ILE A 238 10.96 -5.23 18.36
C ILE A 238 11.36 -4.04 17.49
N PHE A 239 11.00 -4.04 16.19
CA PHE A 239 11.28 -2.94 15.28
C PHE A 239 10.64 -1.62 15.72
N ASP A 240 9.40 -1.66 16.25
CA ASP A 240 8.69 -0.48 16.77
C ASP A 240 9.48 0.24 17.88
N ARG A 241 10.23 -0.50 18.73
CA ARG A 241 11.10 0.11 19.76
C ARG A 241 12.23 0.97 19.18
N TYR A 242 12.64 0.69 17.95
CA TYR A 242 13.69 1.42 17.22
C TYR A 242 13.13 2.37 16.16
N ALA A 243 11.81 2.54 16.04
CA ALA A 243 11.18 3.39 15.04
C ALA A 243 11.24 4.89 15.44
N ASP A 244 12.46 5.37 15.71
CA ASP A 244 12.78 6.78 15.98
C ASP A 244 12.88 7.61 14.68
N PRO A 245 12.86 8.95 14.76
CA PRO A 245 12.94 9.81 13.58
C PRO A 245 14.24 9.72 12.75
N GLU A 246 15.28 9.03 13.24
CA GLU A 246 16.56 8.82 12.54
C GLU A 246 16.72 7.37 12.05
N THR A 247 15.68 6.53 12.18
CA THR A 247 15.69 5.13 11.76
C THR A 247 14.86 4.91 10.50
N LEU A 248 15.50 4.36 9.47
CA LEU A 248 14.87 3.89 8.23
C LEU A 248 14.71 2.37 8.27
N PHE A 249 13.59 1.86 7.77
CA PHE A 249 13.39 0.42 7.55
C PHE A 249 13.36 0.10 6.04
N VAL A 250 14.17 -0.86 5.63
CA VAL A 250 14.23 -1.38 4.26
C VAL A 250 13.79 -2.84 4.31
N PHE A 251 12.69 -3.14 3.64
CA PHE A 251 12.19 -4.49 3.46
C PHE A 251 12.54 -4.92 2.04
N SER A 252 13.43 -5.90 1.93
CA SER A 252 14.00 -6.33 0.64
C SER A 252 13.39 -7.67 0.23
N VAL A 253 12.49 -7.62 -0.76
CA VAL A 253 11.64 -8.74 -1.20
C VAL A 253 11.35 -8.61 -2.70
N ASP A 254 11.63 -9.67 -3.44
CA ASP A 254 11.07 -9.90 -4.77
C ASP A 254 9.69 -10.60 -4.66
N LEU A 255 8.82 -10.39 -5.65
CA LEU A 255 7.46 -10.94 -5.63
C LEU A 255 7.41 -12.35 -6.24
N SER A 256 6.53 -12.63 -7.20
CA SER A 256 6.41 -13.96 -7.79
C SER A 256 7.67 -14.37 -8.57
N HIS A 257 7.95 -15.68 -8.63
CA HIS A 257 9.17 -16.24 -9.23
C HIS A 257 8.86 -17.32 -10.27
N TYR A 258 9.46 -17.17 -11.46
CA TYR A 258 9.47 -18.15 -12.55
C TYR A 258 8.09 -18.53 -13.12
N TYR A 259 7.11 -17.63 -12.98
CA TYR A 259 5.81 -17.73 -13.65
C TYR A 259 5.87 -17.11 -15.06
N LYS A 260 4.86 -17.42 -15.88
CA LYS A 260 4.64 -16.70 -17.13
C LYS A 260 4.22 -15.26 -16.84
N TYR A 261 4.58 -14.35 -17.74
CA TYR A 261 4.38 -12.91 -17.59
C TYR A 261 2.99 -12.50 -17.07
N GLU A 262 1.90 -12.96 -17.69
CA GLU A 262 0.54 -12.60 -17.26
C GLU A 262 0.14 -13.21 -15.90
N GLU A 263 0.60 -14.43 -15.61
CA GLU A 263 0.34 -15.07 -14.33
C GLU A 263 1.10 -14.38 -13.19
N ALA A 264 2.38 -14.06 -13.41
CA ALA A 264 3.19 -13.25 -12.50
C ALA A 264 2.51 -11.91 -12.20
N ARG A 265 2.06 -11.18 -13.24
CA ARG A 265 1.35 -9.91 -13.09
C ARG A 265 0.10 -10.03 -12.19
N ASN A 266 -0.67 -11.10 -12.34
CA ASN A 266 -1.86 -11.31 -11.51
C ASN A 266 -1.50 -11.61 -10.05
N LEU A 267 -0.51 -12.47 -9.82
CA LEU A 267 -0.02 -12.80 -8.47
C LEU A 267 0.61 -11.58 -7.77
N ASP A 268 1.39 -10.80 -8.51
CA ASP A 268 2.07 -9.62 -8.01
C ASP A 268 1.07 -8.49 -7.72
N HIS A 269 0.07 -8.30 -8.59
CA HIS A 269 -0.98 -7.32 -8.35
C HIS A 269 -1.80 -7.66 -7.11
N PHE A 270 -2.16 -8.93 -6.92
CA PHE A 270 -2.82 -9.40 -5.69
C PHE A 270 -1.97 -9.07 -4.45
N THR A 271 -0.66 -9.31 -4.51
CA THR A 271 0.27 -9.00 -3.42
C THR A 271 0.33 -7.51 -3.12
N ILE A 272 0.49 -6.68 -4.16
CA ILE A 272 0.51 -5.22 -4.03
C ILE A 272 -0.81 -4.72 -3.44
N GLN A 273 -1.96 -5.24 -3.89
CA GLN A 273 -3.25 -4.86 -3.36
C GLN A 273 -3.42 -5.25 -1.89
N ALA A 274 -2.96 -6.44 -1.48
CA ALA A 274 -2.97 -6.86 -0.08
C ALA A 274 -2.13 -5.90 0.79
N ILE A 275 -0.98 -5.45 0.29
CA ILE A 275 -0.14 -4.45 0.96
C ILE A 275 -0.85 -3.10 1.04
N MET A 276 -1.37 -2.58 -0.08
CA MET A 276 -2.04 -1.28 -0.15
C MET A 276 -3.30 -1.21 0.73
N SER A 277 -4.07 -2.30 0.78
CA SER A 277 -5.26 -2.43 1.64
C SER A 277 -4.94 -2.81 3.09
N ARG A 278 -3.66 -3.01 3.41
CA ARG A 278 -3.17 -3.41 4.74
C ARG A 278 -3.85 -4.69 5.25
N ASP A 279 -4.03 -5.65 4.34
CA ASP A 279 -4.75 -6.91 4.58
C ASP A 279 -3.75 -8.06 4.81
N ASP A 280 -3.45 -8.35 6.07
CA ASP A 280 -2.54 -9.44 6.45
C ASP A 280 -3.08 -10.83 6.09
N ALA A 281 -4.39 -10.99 6.02
CA ALA A 281 -5.03 -12.26 5.69
C ALA A 281 -4.84 -12.59 4.21
N GLN A 282 -4.97 -11.61 3.33
CA GLN A 282 -4.63 -11.76 1.92
C GLN A 282 -3.12 -11.88 1.71
N LEU A 283 -2.32 -11.08 2.40
CA LEU A 283 -0.87 -11.10 2.25
C LEU A 283 -0.26 -12.46 2.64
N ARG A 284 -0.84 -13.15 3.63
CA ARG A 284 -0.45 -14.55 3.96
C ARG A 284 -0.65 -15.54 2.80
N ARG A 285 -1.53 -15.23 1.85
CA ARG A 285 -1.83 -16.04 0.66
C ARG A 285 -1.05 -15.59 -0.59
N ALA A 286 -0.28 -14.51 -0.48
CA ALA A 286 0.56 -14.01 -1.56
C ALA A 286 1.66 -15.01 -1.93
N VAL A 287 2.14 -14.91 -3.18
CA VAL A 287 3.24 -15.72 -3.69
C VAL A 287 4.45 -14.81 -3.86
N THR A 288 5.41 -14.92 -2.95
CA THR A 288 6.63 -14.08 -2.90
C THR A 288 7.82 -14.91 -2.44
N ASP A 289 9.02 -14.32 -2.41
CA ASP A 289 10.19 -14.96 -1.78
C ASP A 289 10.13 -14.97 -0.24
N GLY A 290 9.16 -14.28 0.39
CA GLY A 290 9.21 -14.01 1.83
C GLY A 290 8.01 -13.28 2.42
N ASN A 291 6.86 -13.95 2.51
CA ASN A 291 5.65 -13.37 3.12
C ASN A 291 5.89 -12.90 4.56
N GLN A 292 6.79 -13.54 5.32
CA GLN A 292 7.14 -13.15 6.69
C GLN A 292 7.77 -11.75 6.78
N VAL A 293 8.53 -11.34 5.76
CA VAL A 293 9.12 -9.99 5.69
C VAL A 293 8.03 -8.95 5.41
N LEU A 294 7.15 -9.25 4.45
CA LEU A 294 6.02 -8.37 4.11
C LEU A 294 5.02 -8.22 5.27
N LEU A 295 4.79 -9.29 6.03
CA LEU A 295 3.94 -9.25 7.22
C LEU A 295 4.60 -8.46 8.37
N ALA A 296 5.92 -8.61 8.59
CA ALA A 296 6.64 -7.81 9.59
C ALA A 296 6.56 -6.31 9.24
N MET A 297 6.74 -5.98 7.96
CA MET A 297 6.54 -4.63 7.43
C MET A 297 5.13 -4.11 7.71
N LEU A 298 4.11 -4.90 7.38
CA LEU A 298 2.72 -4.50 7.54
C LEU A 298 2.33 -4.30 9.01
N PHE A 299 2.78 -5.18 9.91
CA PHE A 299 2.53 -5.03 11.34
C PHE A 299 3.29 -3.84 11.93
N LEU A 300 4.53 -3.57 11.52
CA LEU A 300 5.24 -2.38 11.93
C LEU A 300 4.49 -1.11 11.48
N ALA A 301 4.10 -1.06 10.21
CA ALA A 301 3.35 0.07 9.66
C ALA A 301 2.03 0.29 10.41
N ALA A 302 1.27 -0.78 10.71
CA ALA A 302 0.03 -0.70 11.47
C ALA A 302 0.25 -0.13 12.88
N ARG A 303 1.32 -0.53 13.57
CA ARG A 303 1.67 -0.01 14.91
C ARG A 303 2.04 1.47 14.90
N ARG A 304 2.68 1.93 13.82
CA ARG A 304 3.12 3.34 13.65
C ARG A 304 2.08 4.22 12.97
N GLY A 305 0.97 3.66 12.48
CA GLY A 305 -0.01 4.38 11.67
C GLY A 305 0.57 4.85 10.34
N TRP A 306 1.49 4.09 9.75
CA TRP A 306 2.07 4.42 8.44
C TRP A 306 1.19 3.90 7.30
N ASP A 307 1.01 4.75 6.30
CA ASP A 307 0.25 4.44 5.09
C ASP A 307 1.18 3.99 3.97
N PRO A 308 0.78 2.98 3.19
CA PRO A 308 1.50 2.59 1.99
C PRO A 308 1.15 3.52 0.81
N THR A 309 2.17 3.82 -0.01
CA THR A 309 2.03 4.41 -1.33
C THR A 309 2.79 3.58 -2.35
N PHE A 310 2.06 3.05 -3.33
CA PHE A 310 2.61 2.34 -4.48
C PHE A 310 3.26 3.32 -5.45
N LEU A 311 4.48 3.00 -5.90
CA LEU A 311 5.25 3.85 -6.81
C LEU A 311 5.48 3.17 -8.16
N MET A 312 5.89 1.90 -8.15
CA MET A 312 6.27 1.20 -9.37
C MET A 312 6.12 -0.30 -9.23
N TYR A 313 5.72 -0.94 -10.33
CA TYR A 313 5.78 -2.38 -10.52
C TYR A 313 6.35 -2.68 -11.90
N ARG A 314 7.26 -3.66 -11.95
CA ARG A 314 7.77 -4.28 -13.18
C ARG A 314 8.04 -5.75 -12.90
N ASN A 315 8.24 -6.54 -13.94
CA ASN A 315 8.89 -7.84 -13.81
C ASN A 315 10.09 -7.92 -14.78
N SER A 316 10.93 -8.94 -14.61
CA SER A 316 12.13 -9.11 -15.44
C SER A 316 11.84 -9.19 -16.95
N GLY A 317 10.64 -9.61 -17.35
CA GLY A 317 10.19 -9.61 -18.75
C GLY A 317 9.96 -8.22 -19.34
N ASP A 318 9.84 -7.18 -18.51
CA ASP A 318 9.73 -5.77 -18.95
C ASP A 318 11.06 -5.15 -19.36
N VAL A 319 12.18 -5.79 -19.06
CA VAL A 319 13.54 -5.35 -19.42
C VAL A 319 14.28 -6.38 -20.29
N GLY A 320 13.54 -7.28 -20.94
CA GLY A 320 14.09 -8.20 -21.94
C GLY A 320 14.45 -9.61 -21.44
N ALA A 321 14.09 -9.99 -20.21
CA ALA A 321 14.18 -11.40 -19.80
C ALA A 321 13.11 -12.26 -20.49
N ASP A 322 13.26 -13.59 -20.40
CA ASP A 322 12.28 -14.54 -20.93
C ASP A 322 10.92 -14.40 -20.22
N LYS A 323 9.90 -14.01 -20.99
CA LYS A 323 8.52 -13.83 -20.51
C LYS A 323 7.84 -15.12 -20.06
N ASN A 324 8.45 -16.29 -20.25
CA ASN A 324 7.93 -17.56 -19.72
C ASN A 324 8.32 -17.82 -18.26
N ARG A 325 9.31 -17.11 -17.72
CA ARG A 325 9.86 -17.33 -16.38
C ARG A 325 10.36 -16.00 -15.80
N VAL A 326 9.43 -15.13 -15.41
CA VAL A 326 9.76 -13.81 -14.89
C VAL A 326 9.85 -13.77 -13.37
N VAL A 327 10.46 -12.71 -12.84
CA VAL A 327 10.43 -12.37 -11.41
C VAL A 327 9.80 -10.98 -11.27
N GLY A 328 8.85 -10.85 -10.34
CA GLY A 328 8.10 -9.61 -10.08
C GLY A 328 8.80 -8.67 -9.09
N TYR A 329 8.67 -7.36 -9.31
CA TYR A 329 9.32 -6.32 -8.52
C TYR A 329 8.32 -5.21 -8.21
N ALA A 330 8.22 -4.81 -6.94
CA ALA A 330 7.41 -3.67 -6.54
C ALA A 330 8.19 -2.68 -5.68
N SER A 331 7.78 -1.42 -5.80
CA SER A 331 8.31 -0.29 -5.04
C SER A 331 7.16 0.34 -4.27
N ILE A 332 7.21 0.26 -2.94
CA ILE A 332 6.19 0.81 -2.05
C ILE A 332 6.88 1.55 -0.91
N VAL A 333 6.45 2.78 -0.65
CA VAL A 333 6.90 3.56 0.50
C VAL A 333 5.83 3.53 1.57
N PHE A 334 6.24 3.32 2.81
CA PHE A 334 5.42 3.52 3.99
C PHE A 334 5.81 4.84 4.65
N HIS A 335 4.82 5.69 4.85
CA HIS A 335 5.01 7.05 5.32
C HIS A 335 3.97 7.42 6.39
N GLU A 336 4.25 8.44 7.18
CA GLU A 336 3.23 9.07 8.04
C GLU A 336 1.99 9.48 7.23
N PRO A 337 0.78 9.50 7.81
CA PRO A 337 -0.45 9.74 7.06
C PRO A 337 -0.35 10.92 6.10
N LEU A 338 -0.87 10.73 4.87
CA LEU A 338 -0.75 11.73 3.83
C LEU A 338 -1.50 13.01 4.22
N ASP A 339 -0.74 14.05 4.53
CA ASP A 339 -1.28 15.38 4.83
C ASP A 339 -1.02 16.33 3.68
N PHE A 340 -1.84 17.37 3.53
CA PHE A 340 -1.68 18.43 2.53
C PHE A 340 -1.50 19.76 3.26
N SER A 341 -0.44 20.50 2.94
CA SER A 341 -0.25 21.87 3.41
C SER A 341 -1.40 22.77 2.97
N GLU A 342 -1.64 23.86 3.69
CA GLU A 342 -2.74 24.77 3.32
C GLU A 342 -2.62 25.29 1.88
N GLN A 343 -1.40 25.48 1.37
CA GLN A 343 -1.18 25.91 0.00
C GLN A 343 -1.55 24.81 -1.01
N GLU A 344 -1.16 23.56 -0.75
CA GLU A 344 -1.57 22.40 -1.56
C GLU A 344 -3.11 22.28 -1.58
N GLN A 345 -3.76 22.37 -0.41
CA GLN A 345 -5.22 22.30 -0.33
C GLN A 345 -5.90 23.43 -1.12
N ARG A 346 -5.44 24.68 -0.95
CA ARG A 346 -5.96 25.84 -1.68
C ARG A 346 -5.83 25.68 -3.19
N ASP A 347 -4.66 25.24 -3.66
CA ASP A 347 -4.38 25.14 -5.08
C ASP A 347 -5.15 23.99 -5.73
N LEU A 348 -5.30 22.85 -5.05
CA LEU A 348 -6.10 21.72 -5.55
C LEU A 348 -7.59 22.07 -5.61
N LEU A 349 -8.12 22.76 -4.59
CA LEU A 349 -9.50 23.26 -4.58
C LEU A 349 -9.76 24.30 -5.68
N ALA A 350 -8.83 25.24 -5.85
CA ALA A 350 -8.90 26.23 -6.92
C ALA A 350 -8.85 25.57 -8.30
N PHE A 351 -8.03 24.53 -8.46
CA PHE A 351 -7.94 23.76 -9.69
C PHE A 351 -9.23 23.00 -10.00
N ALA A 352 -9.81 22.28 -9.02
CA ALA A 352 -11.08 21.59 -9.19
C ALA A 352 -12.20 22.57 -9.58
N ARG A 353 -12.27 23.73 -8.93
CA ARG A 353 -13.21 24.79 -9.30
C ARG A 353 -13.00 25.27 -10.74
N ARG A 354 -11.76 25.58 -11.13
CA ARG A 354 -11.43 26.01 -12.49
C ARG A 354 -11.82 24.94 -13.52
N ALA A 355 -11.57 23.66 -13.22
CA ALA A 355 -11.91 22.56 -14.11
C ALA A 355 -13.42 22.45 -14.37
N ALA A 356 -14.24 22.53 -13.31
CA ALA A 356 -15.69 22.56 -13.45
C ALA A 356 -16.18 23.82 -14.21
N GLU A 357 -15.66 25.00 -13.85
CA GLU A 357 -16.07 26.27 -14.44
C GLU A 357 -15.72 26.41 -15.92
N GLU A 358 -14.51 26.01 -16.31
CA GLU A 358 -14.05 26.10 -17.69
C GLU A 358 -14.84 25.14 -18.57
N TYR A 359 -15.04 23.90 -18.12
CA TYR A 359 -15.83 22.94 -18.87
C TYR A 359 -17.29 23.39 -19.05
N VAL A 360 -17.93 23.94 -18.02
CA VAL A 360 -19.30 24.47 -18.13
C VAL A 360 -19.39 25.63 -19.13
N ARG A 361 -18.34 26.47 -19.25
CA ARG A 361 -18.33 27.64 -20.15
C ARG A 361 -17.91 27.29 -21.59
N THR A 362 -16.99 26.35 -21.77
CA THR A 362 -16.30 26.14 -23.06
C THR A 362 -16.39 24.70 -23.58
N GLY A 363 -16.76 23.73 -22.73
CA GLY A 363 -16.68 22.30 -23.01
C GLY A 363 -15.27 21.72 -22.96
N GLN A 364 -14.27 22.49 -22.49
CA GLN A 364 -12.88 22.05 -22.39
C GLN A 364 -12.44 21.87 -20.94
N THR A 365 -11.61 20.87 -20.71
CA THR A 365 -11.04 20.60 -19.38
C THR A 365 -9.62 21.17 -19.30
N PRO A 366 -9.29 22.01 -18.31
CA PRO A 366 -7.97 22.61 -18.21
C PRO A 366 -6.89 21.57 -17.90
N HIS A 367 -5.73 21.74 -18.53
CA HIS A 367 -4.53 20.97 -18.23
C HIS A 367 -3.43 21.91 -17.69
N ASP A 368 -3.06 21.75 -16.42
CA ASP A 368 -2.05 22.55 -15.72
C ASP A 368 -0.93 21.65 -15.17
N PRO A 369 0.10 21.35 -15.98
CA PRO A 369 1.23 20.54 -15.53
C PRO A 369 2.05 21.28 -14.46
N GLY A 370 2.05 22.61 -14.50
CA GLY A 370 2.73 23.46 -13.51
C GLY A 370 2.17 23.27 -12.10
N LEU A 371 0.90 22.88 -11.93
CA LEU A 371 0.34 22.55 -10.63
C LEU A 371 1.04 21.34 -10.00
N VAL A 372 1.31 20.31 -10.80
CA VAL A 372 1.95 19.06 -10.35
C VAL A 372 3.46 19.25 -10.18
N GLU A 373 4.07 20.16 -10.94
CA GLU A 373 5.46 20.58 -10.73
C GLU A 373 5.64 21.34 -9.41
N ARG A 374 4.72 22.26 -9.08
CA ARG A 374 4.71 22.98 -7.80
C ARG A 374 4.40 22.06 -6.63
N HIS A 375 3.48 21.11 -6.82
CA HIS A 375 3.00 20.19 -5.78
C HIS A 375 3.11 18.72 -6.24
N PRO A 376 4.31 18.12 -6.15
CA PRO A 376 4.53 16.74 -6.59
C PRO A 376 3.60 15.71 -5.93
N VAL A 377 3.13 15.98 -4.71
CA VAL A 377 2.21 15.10 -3.94
C VAL A 377 0.93 14.77 -4.73
N PHE A 378 0.51 15.61 -5.67
CA PHE A 378 -0.66 15.32 -6.51
C PHE A 378 -0.40 14.26 -7.59
N ARG A 379 0.86 13.83 -7.79
CA ARG A 379 1.19 12.65 -8.61
C ARG A 379 0.80 11.34 -7.94
N ILE A 380 0.68 11.33 -6.61
CA ILE A 380 0.36 10.13 -5.85
C ILE A 380 -1.04 9.63 -6.25
N PRO A 381 -1.18 8.37 -6.67
CA PRO A 381 -2.49 7.81 -6.97
C PRO A 381 -3.36 7.73 -5.70
N ARG A 382 -4.49 8.45 -5.72
CA ARG A 382 -5.52 8.41 -4.67
C ARG A 382 -6.90 8.41 -5.33
N GLY A 383 -7.85 7.71 -4.72
CA GLY A 383 -9.26 7.93 -5.06
C GLY A 383 -9.71 9.25 -4.45
N ALA A 384 -10.51 10.03 -5.16
CA ALA A 384 -11.07 11.27 -4.63
C ALA A 384 -12.52 11.46 -5.06
N PHE A 385 -13.27 12.18 -4.24
CA PHE A 385 -14.61 12.65 -4.57
C PHE A 385 -14.61 14.17 -4.66
N VAL A 386 -15.03 14.72 -5.79
CA VAL A 386 -15.26 16.15 -5.96
C VAL A 386 -16.74 16.42 -5.74
N THR A 387 -17.03 17.32 -4.79
CA THR A 387 -18.38 17.69 -4.41
C THR A 387 -18.62 19.17 -4.69
N LEU A 388 -19.72 19.46 -5.38
CA LEU A 388 -20.23 20.81 -5.62
C LEU A 388 -21.40 21.05 -4.68
N LYS A 389 -21.39 22.17 -3.97
CA LYS A 389 -22.53 22.63 -3.16
C LYS A 389 -23.01 24.00 -3.64
N LYS A 390 -24.32 24.24 -3.60
CA LYS A 390 -24.96 25.53 -3.89
C LYS A 390 -25.75 25.95 -2.66
N ALA A 391 -25.41 27.10 -2.09
CA ALA A 391 -25.98 27.56 -0.81
C ALA A 391 -25.94 26.47 0.28
N GLY A 392 -24.79 25.77 0.40
CA GLY A 392 -24.58 24.68 1.35
C GLY A 392 -25.23 23.33 1.00
N ARG A 393 -26.06 23.26 -0.05
CA ARG A 393 -26.76 22.03 -0.46
C ARG A 393 -26.03 21.32 -1.59
N LEU A 394 -26.03 19.99 -1.57
CA LEU A 394 -25.42 19.17 -2.62
C LEU A 394 -25.97 19.51 -4.03
N ARG A 395 -25.07 19.78 -4.98
CA ARG A 395 -25.37 20.12 -6.38
C ARG A 395 -24.76 19.11 -7.37
N GLY A 396 -23.78 18.34 -6.93
CA GLY A 396 -23.16 17.23 -7.64
C GLY A 396 -22.04 16.62 -6.79
N CYS A 397 -21.81 15.31 -6.90
CA CYS A 397 -20.72 14.63 -6.21
C CYS A 397 -20.35 13.35 -6.97
N ILE A 398 -19.16 13.35 -7.57
CA ILE A 398 -18.62 12.23 -8.34
C ILE A 398 -17.18 11.97 -7.92
N GLY A 399 -16.76 10.70 -7.94
CA GLY A 399 -15.44 10.30 -7.51
C GLY A 399 -15.12 8.84 -7.78
N SER A 400 -13.91 8.45 -7.42
CA SER A 400 -13.41 7.08 -7.48
C SER A 400 -13.06 6.54 -6.09
N LEU A 401 -13.40 5.28 -5.83
CA LEU A 401 -13.09 4.61 -4.54
C LEU A 401 -11.68 4.02 -4.49
N LEU A 402 -11.12 3.71 -5.66
CA LEU A 402 -9.80 3.10 -5.80
C LEU A 402 -8.95 3.99 -6.70
N PRO A 403 -7.67 4.17 -6.37
CA PRO A 403 -6.76 4.97 -7.18
C PRO A 403 -6.55 4.30 -8.54
N ARG A 404 -6.93 4.99 -9.62
CA ARG A 404 -6.67 4.55 -11.02
C ARG A 404 -5.66 5.44 -11.73
N THR A 405 -5.55 6.69 -11.31
CA THR A 405 -4.66 7.70 -11.85
C THR A 405 -4.13 8.57 -10.70
N SER A 406 -3.26 9.52 -11.02
CA SER A 406 -2.78 10.51 -10.03
C SER A 406 -3.94 11.31 -9.44
N LEU A 407 -3.81 11.79 -8.20
CA LEU A 407 -4.82 12.65 -7.56
C LEU A 407 -5.17 13.87 -8.42
N TYR A 408 -4.18 14.47 -9.09
CA TYR A 408 -4.40 15.58 -10.02
C TYR A 408 -5.37 15.22 -11.15
N GLU A 409 -5.13 14.09 -11.82
CA GLU A 409 -5.96 13.60 -12.92
C GLU A 409 -7.36 13.18 -12.46
N ASP A 410 -7.45 12.54 -11.29
CA ASP A 410 -8.72 12.08 -10.70
C ASP A 410 -9.61 13.29 -10.34
N VAL A 411 -9.05 14.29 -9.66
CA VAL A 411 -9.75 15.55 -9.34
C VAL A 411 -10.13 16.32 -10.60
N ARG A 412 -9.24 16.37 -11.61
CA ARG A 412 -9.52 17.06 -12.88
C ARG A 412 -10.75 16.48 -13.57
N ALA A 413 -10.82 15.17 -13.70
CA ALA A 413 -11.92 14.48 -14.35
C ALA A 413 -13.22 14.60 -13.53
N HIS A 414 -13.14 14.33 -12.22
CA HIS A 414 -14.34 14.28 -11.38
C HIS A 414 -14.91 15.65 -11.03
N ALA A 415 -14.13 16.73 -11.12
CA ALA A 415 -14.68 18.08 -11.07
C ALA A 415 -15.64 18.37 -12.23
N VAL A 416 -15.30 17.90 -13.43
CA VAL A 416 -16.17 18.00 -14.61
C VAL A 416 -17.39 17.09 -14.44
N ASP A 417 -17.17 15.83 -14.05
CA ASP A 417 -18.27 14.89 -13.88
C ASP A 417 -19.29 15.34 -12.83
N ALA A 418 -18.82 15.88 -11.70
CA ALA A 418 -19.69 16.43 -10.67
C ALA A 418 -20.52 17.62 -11.17
N ALA A 419 -20.02 18.39 -12.16
CA ALA A 419 -20.73 19.53 -12.73
C ALA A 419 -21.78 19.12 -13.78
N VAL A 420 -21.48 18.14 -14.63
CA VAL A 420 -22.30 17.86 -15.83
C VAL A 420 -22.78 16.43 -15.99
N HIS A 421 -22.17 15.44 -15.32
CA HIS A 421 -22.45 14.01 -15.51
C HIS A 421 -23.08 13.32 -14.29
N ASP A 422 -23.32 14.04 -13.20
CA ASP A 422 -24.08 13.51 -12.06
C ASP A 422 -25.58 13.41 -12.39
N VAL A 423 -26.02 12.20 -12.78
CA VAL A 423 -27.39 11.90 -13.22
C VAL A 423 -28.50 12.24 -12.21
N ARG A 424 -28.16 12.52 -10.95
CA ARG A 424 -29.12 12.96 -9.93
C ARG A 424 -29.53 14.42 -10.10
N PHE A 425 -28.79 15.20 -10.88
CA PHE A 425 -28.98 16.63 -11.07
C PHE A 425 -28.94 16.99 -12.56
N SER A 426 -29.60 18.09 -12.93
CA SER A 426 -29.36 18.68 -14.26
C SER A 426 -27.94 19.26 -14.33
N PRO A 427 -27.31 19.32 -15.52
CA PRO A 427 -26.00 19.95 -15.68
C PRO A 427 -25.95 21.37 -15.10
N VAL A 428 -24.84 21.74 -14.47
CA VAL A 428 -24.59 23.09 -13.94
C VAL A 428 -24.59 24.12 -15.07
N THR A 429 -25.31 25.23 -14.89
CA THR A 429 -25.31 26.34 -15.86
C THR A 429 -24.27 27.42 -15.52
N PRO A 430 -23.82 28.24 -16.48
CA PRO A 430 -22.88 29.33 -16.23
C PRO A 430 -23.29 30.30 -15.12
N GLU A 431 -24.59 30.56 -14.95
CA GLU A 431 -25.14 31.48 -13.95
C GLU A 431 -25.09 30.91 -12.53
N GLU A 432 -24.91 29.59 -12.39
CA GLU A 432 -24.76 28.93 -11.10
C GLU A 432 -23.33 29.02 -10.55
N LEU A 433 -22.32 29.16 -11.42
CA LEU A 433 -20.90 28.97 -11.10
C LEU A 433 -20.42 29.83 -9.93
N ASP A 434 -20.78 31.10 -9.89
CA ASP A 434 -20.36 32.04 -8.83
C ASP A 434 -20.94 31.68 -7.45
N ARG A 435 -21.97 30.84 -7.40
CA ARG A 435 -22.66 30.42 -6.17
C ARG A 435 -22.26 29.01 -5.72
N LEU A 436 -21.37 28.35 -6.46
CA LEU A 436 -20.89 27.03 -6.12
C LEU A 436 -19.71 27.11 -5.16
N THR A 437 -19.68 26.19 -4.20
CA THR A 437 -18.50 25.86 -3.42
C THR A 437 -18.05 24.46 -3.80
N VAL A 438 -16.73 24.25 -3.83
CA VAL A 438 -16.12 22.96 -4.16
C VAL A 438 -15.48 22.38 -2.91
N SER A 439 -15.66 21.08 -2.71
CA SER A 439 -14.92 20.29 -1.73
C SER A 439 -14.34 19.04 -2.37
N ILE A 440 -13.25 18.53 -1.81
CA ILE A 440 -12.56 17.33 -2.30
C ILE A 440 -12.32 16.39 -1.13
N SER A 441 -12.87 15.18 -1.19
CA SER A 441 -12.59 14.13 -0.20
C SER A 441 -11.56 13.18 -0.79
N VAL A 442 -10.30 13.29 -0.35
CA VAL A 442 -9.18 12.42 -0.79
C VAL A 442 -9.17 11.17 0.08
N LEU A 443 -9.25 9.99 -0.55
CA LEU A 443 -9.47 8.73 0.14
C LEU A 443 -8.17 7.98 0.44
N GLU A 444 -8.12 7.37 1.63
CA GLU A 444 -7.21 6.26 1.90
C GLU A 444 -7.60 5.02 1.09
N TYR A 445 -6.65 4.11 0.89
CA TYR A 445 -6.95 2.83 0.24
C TYR A 445 -7.94 2.02 1.11
N PRO A 446 -9.04 1.49 0.55
CA PRO A 446 -10.02 0.73 1.32
C PRO A 446 -9.44 -0.53 1.95
N GLN A 447 -9.74 -0.73 3.23
CA GLN A 447 -9.36 -1.90 4.00
C GLN A 447 -10.54 -2.84 4.15
N ARG A 448 -10.31 -4.13 3.96
CA ARG A 448 -11.35 -5.14 4.20
C ARG A 448 -11.62 -5.27 5.70
N VAL A 449 -12.89 -5.40 6.06
CA VAL A 449 -13.31 -5.68 7.45
C VAL A 449 -13.68 -7.15 7.55
N TYR A 450 -12.85 -7.91 8.26
CA TYR A 450 -13.11 -9.31 8.57
C TYR A 450 -13.80 -9.43 9.93
N VAL A 451 -14.95 -10.10 9.96
CA VAL A 451 -15.70 -10.40 11.18
C VAL A 451 -16.15 -11.85 11.16
N ASN A 452 -16.32 -12.47 12.33
CA ASN A 452 -16.86 -13.84 12.38
C ASN A 452 -18.38 -13.81 12.22
N ASP A 453 -19.04 -12.96 13.00
CA ASP A 453 -20.47 -12.64 12.90
C ASP A 453 -20.66 -11.24 12.27
N PRO A 454 -21.49 -11.07 11.22
CA PRO A 454 -21.83 -9.76 10.66
C PRO A 454 -22.32 -8.70 11.68
N ARG A 455 -22.88 -9.11 12.81
CA ARG A 455 -23.27 -8.17 13.89
C ARG A 455 -22.08 -7.41 14.47
N GLU A 456 -20.87 -7.95 14.38
CA GLU A 456 -19.64 -7.27 14.82
C GLU A 456 -19.37 -6.00 14.01
N TYR A 457 -19.86 -5.90 12.76
CA TYR A 457 -19.74 -4.67 11.95
C TYR A 457 -20.28 -3.44 12.68
N LEU A 458 -21.32 -3.61 13.50
CA LEU A 458 -21.94 -2.52 14.28
C LEU A 458 -21.02 -1.93 15.34
N THR A 459 -19.97 -2.66 15.73
CA THR A 459 -19.02 -2.26 16.77
C THR A 459 -17.64 -1.91 16.21
N VAL A 460 -17.26 -2.49 15.06
CA VAL A 460 -15.96 -2.28 14.42
C VAL A 460 -15.93 -1.00 13.57
N LEU A 461 -17.08 -0.60 13.02
CA LEU A 461 -17.21 0.65 12.28
C LEU A 461 -17.12 1.86 13.21
N ARG A 462 -16.44 2.90 12.75
CA ARG A 462 -16.17 4.14 13.49
C ARG A 462 -16.99 5.27 12.87
N PRO A 463 -18.12 5.68 13.49
CA PRO A 463 -18.92 6.79 12.99
C PRO A 463 -18.09 8.07 12.79
N ASN A 464 -18.39 8.81 11.74
CA ASN A 464 -17.70 10.05 11.30
C ASN A 464 -16.22 9.87 10.92
N LYS A 465 -15.69 8.64 10.88
CA LYS A 465 -14.32 8.34 10.43
C LYS A 465 -14.28 7.39 9.25
N ASP A 466 -15.17 6.40 9.24
CA ASP A 466 -15.18 5.35 8.23
C ASP A 466 -16.18 5.68 7.11
N GLY A 467 -15.68 5.88 5.90
CA GLY A 467 -16.45 5.60 4.69
C GLY A 467 -16.57 4.09 4.52
N VAL A 468 -17.69 3.62 3.97
CA VAL A 468 -17.98 2.19 3.85
C VAL A 468 -18.28 1.84 2.40
N ILE A 469 -17.69 0.75 1.94
CA ILE A 469 -18.04 0.07 0.70
C ILE A 469 -18.68 -1.25 1.10
N LEU A 470 -19.91 -1.47 0.65
CA LEU A 470 -20.62 -2.73 0.86
C LEU A 470 -20.81 -3.41 -0.49
N ILE A 471 -20.35 -4.66 -0.58
CA ILE A 471 -20.50 -5.50 -1.76
C ILE A 471 -21.34 -6.71 -1.37
N TYR A 472 -22.43 -6.95 -2.10
CA TYR A 472 -23.32 -8.08 -1.87
C TYR A 472 -23.87 -8.59 -3.20
N GLN A 473 -23.67 -9.88 -3.48
CA GLN A 473 -24.13 -10.55 -4.71
C GLN A 473 -23.74 -9.79 -6.00
N GLY A 474 -22.49 -9.32 -6.08
CA GLY A 474 -21.96 -8.57 -7.23
C GLY A 474 -22.47 -7.13 -7.37
N ARG A 475 -23.32 -6.67 -6.46
CA ARG A 475 -23.73 -5.26 -6.35
C ARG A 475 -22.86 -4.55 -5.33
N GLN A 476 -22.68 -3.25 -5.54
CA GLN A 476 -21.85 -2.40 -4.68
C GLN A 476 -22.59 -1.11 -4.34
N SER A 477 -22.42 -0.65 -3.10
CA SER A 477 -22.80 0.67 -2.64
C SER A 477 -21.70 1.28 -1.78
N THR A 478 -21.70 2.60 -1.66
CA THR A 478 -20.79 3.31 -0.75
C THR A 478 -21.43 4.54 -0.13
N PHE A 479 -20.96 4.88 1.07
CA PHE A 479 -21.16 6.14 1.73
C PHE A 479 -19.81 6.67 2.22
N LEU A 480 -19.61 7.98 2.05
CA LEU A 480 -18.47 8.71 2.58
C LEU A 480 -18.62 8.90 4.11
N PRO A 481 -17.52 9.21 4.83
CA PRO A 481 -17.58 9.45 6.28
C PRO A 481 -18.59 10.52 6.71
N GLU A 482 -18.90 11.52 5.87
CA GLU A 482 -19.80 12.61 6.30
C GLU A 482 -21.26 12.16 6.46
N VAL A 483 -21.66 11.05 5.84
CA VAL A 483 -23.04 10.51 5.90
C VAL A 483 -23.42 10.05 7.31
N TRP A 484 -22.43 9.76 8.17
CA TRP A 484 -22.67 9.41 9.57
C TRP A 484 -23.36 10.53 10.36
N HIS A 485 -23.22 11.80 9.96
CA HIS A 485 -23.95 12.90 10.61
C HIS A 485 -25.45 12.82 10.37
N GLU A 486 -25.87 12.30 9.21
CA GLU A 486 -27.27 12.11 8.86
C GLU A 486 -27.82 10.78 9.41
N ILE A 487 -26.98 9.74 9.41
CA ILE A 487 -27.36 8.37 9.81
C ILE A 487 -26.35 7.85 10.86
N PRO A 488 -26.43 8.30 12.13
CA PRO A 488 -25.44 7.97 13.15
C PRO A 488 -25.54 6.53 13.68
N ASN A 489 -26.68 5.87 13.50
CA ASN A 489 -26.86 4.48 13.90
C ASN A 489 -26.24 3.53 12.86
N ALA A 490 -25.29 2.68 13.27
CA ALA A 490 -24.58 1.79 12.36
C ALA A 490 -25.48 0.77 11.65
N ALA A 491 -26.53 0.26 12.30
CA ALA A 491 -27.43 -0.69 11.68
C ALA A 491 -28.27 -0.02 10.59
N ASP A 492 -28.76 1.20 10.85
CA ASP A 492 -29.47 1.99 9.85
C ASP A 492 -28.54 2.38 8.68
N PHE A 493 -27.31 2.80 8.98
CA PHE A 493 -26.30 3.15 7.98
C PHE A 493 -26.03 1.99 7.01
N LEU A 494 -25.78 0.79 7.53
CA LEU A 494 -25.57 -0.41 6.74
C LEU A 494 -26.83 -0.84 5.97
N SER A 495 -28.01 -0.68 6.58
CA SER A 495 -29.28 -1.00 5.92
C SER A 495 -29.56 -0.06 4.75
N GLN A 496 -29.22 1.22 4.88
CA GLN A 496 -29.34 2.19 3.79
C GLN A 496 -28.35 1.92 2.65
N LEU A 497 -27.15 1.41 2.95
CA LEU A 497 -26.23 0.91 1.91
C LEU A 497 -26.86 -0.25 1.13
N CYS A 498 -27.41 -1.25 1.83
CA CYS A 498 -28.12 -2.35 1.19
C CYS A 498 -29.25 -1.88 0.26
N LEU A 499 -30.08 -0.95 0.73
CA LEU A 499 -31.18 -0.38 -0.06
C LEU A 499 -30.68 0.41 -1.26
N LYS A 500 -29.58 1.17 -1.11
CA LYS A 500 -28.94 1.92 -2.19
C LYS A 500 -28.47 1.04 -3.34
N GLN A 501 -28.00 -0.17 -3.03
CA GLN A 501 -27.68 -1.20 -4.03
C GLN A 501 -28.86 -2.12 -4.38
N LYS A 502 -30.10 -1.69 -4.10
CA LYS A 502 -31.35 -2.41 -4.42
C LYS A 502 -31.38 -3.86 -3.86
N SER A 503 -30.81 -4.05 -2.69
CA SER A 503 -30.80 -5.33 -1.95
C SER A 503 -31.68 -5.24 -0.69
N PRO A 504 -32.08 -6.36 -0.06
CA PRO A 504 -32.81 -6.34 1.20
C PRO A 504 -32.06 -5.52 2.26
N ALA A 505 -32.76 -4.75 3.09
CA ALA A 505 -32.14 -3.90 4.12
C ALA A 505 -31.20 -4.66 5.07
N THR A 506 -31.38 -5.97 5.21
CA THR A 506 -30.58 -6.86 6.05
C THR A 506 -29.39 -7.51 5.33
N CYS A 507 -29.07 -7.13 4.08
CA CYS A 507 -28.03 -7.79 3.27
C CYS A 507 -26.64 -7.81 3.94
N TRP A 508 -26.33 -6.79 4.75
CA TRP A 508 -25.08 -6.68 5.48
C TRP A 508 -24.95 -7.73 6.58
N SER A 509 -26.08 -8.25 7.06
CA SER A 509 -26.17 -9.26 8.13
C SER A 509 -26.35 -10.69 7.62
N ASP A 510 -26.32 -10.91 6.30
CA ASP A 510 -26.48 -12.25 5.72
C ASP A 510 -25.32 -13.17 6.13
N THR A 511 -25.67 -14.32 6.70
CA THR A 511 -24.74 -15.38 7.14
C THR A 511 -24.69 -16.57 6.18
N GLY A 512 -25.45 -16.55 5.08
CA GLY A 512 -25.42 -17.58 4.05
C GLY A 512 -24.20 -17.48 3.13
N ASP A 513 -24.18 -18.31 2.08
CA ASP A 513 -23.08 -18.40 1.11
C ASP A 513 -22.80 -17.07 0.36
N ALA A 514 -23.79 -16.16 0.34
CA ALA A 514 -23.71 -14.86 -0.31
C ALA A 514 -23.27 -13.72 0.63
N ARG A 515 -22.46 -14.01 1.65
CA ARG A 515 -22.05 -13.06 2.69
C ARG A 515 -21.52 -11.75 2.10
N ALA A 516 -22.00 -10.62 2.65
CA ALA A 516 -21.54 -9.31 2.24
C ALA A 516 -20.04 -9.12 2.55
N ALA A 517 -19.31 -8.58 1.58
CA ALA A 517 -17.96 -8.08 1.78
C ALA A 517 -18.03 -6.59 2.12
N LEU A 518 -17.47 -6.23 3.28
CA LEU A 518 -17.42 -4.85 3.75
C LEU A 518 -15.98 -4.35 3.71
N TYR A 519 -15.80 -3.14 3.18
CA TYR A 519 -14.55 -2.41 3.24
C TYR A 519 -14.79 -1.06 3.92
N ARG A 520 -13.79 -0.57 4.65
CA ARG A 520 -13.79 0.77 5.23
C ARG A 520 -12.61 1.58 4.71
N TYR A 521 -12.76 2.90 4.65
CA TYR A 521 -11.69 3.84 4.33
C TYR A 521 -11.90 5.12 5.12
N SER A 522 -10.85 5.92 5.27
CA SER A 522 -10.96 7.29 5.78
C SER A 522 -10.76 8.28 4.63
N ALA A 523 -11.24 9.51 4.81
CA ALA A 523 -11.13 10.57 3.82
C ALA A 523 -10.57 11.84 4.46
N ASN A 524 -9.58 12.45 3.82
CA ASN A 524 -9.13 13.80 4.13
C ASN A 524 -9.99 14.78 3.32
N VAL A 525 -10.85 15.52 4.01
CA VAL A 525 -11.81 16.45 3.38
C VAL A 525 -11.18 17.82 3.25
N LEU A 526 -10.92 18.23 2.02
CA LEU A 526 -10.44 19.54 1.66
C LEU A 526 -11.66 20.43 1.42
N GLU A 527 -11.89 21.39 2.33
CA GLU A 527 -12.94 22.39 2.22
C GLU A 527 -12.40 23.76 2.53
N ARG A 528 -12.82 24.76 1.76
CA ARG A 528 -12.62 26.16 2.14
C ARG A 528 -13.76 26.53 3.08
N SER A 529 -13.46 26.82 4.33
CA SER A 529 -14.40 27.56 5.18
C SER A 529 -14.75 28.84 4.44
N LEU A 530 -16.04 29.06 4.15
CA LEU A 530 -16.50 30.35 3.64
C LEU A 530 -16.10 31.40 4.70
N PRO A 531 -15.35 32.45 4.35
CA PRO A 531 -15.20 33.60 5.24
C PRO A 531 -16.55 34.28 5.49
#